data_AF-A0A497K2M7-F1
#
_entry.id   AF-A0A497K2M7-F1
#
_cell.length_a   1.000
_cell.length_b   1.000
_cell.length_c   1.000
_cell.angle_alpha   90.00
_cell.angle_beta   90.00
_cell.angle_gamma   90.00
#
_symmetry.space_group_name_H-M   'P 1'
#
loop_
_entity.id
_entity.type
_entity.pdbx_description
1 polymer ?
#
loop_
_entity_poly.entity_id
_entity_poly.type
_entity_poly.pdbx_seq_one_letter_code
_entity_poly.pdbx_strand_id
1 'polypeptide(L)' 'MNLAFFEDDLYENFLPLTYTRPVYDLRCGIDELHKKICRVYPEAKKVYFTRDYLAPVFAKKLGAPVNDVDA' A
#
# COMPACT_ATOMS: atom_id res chain seq x y z
N MET A 1 10.21 1.64 14.71
CA MET A 1 8.94 0.92 14.45
C MET A 1 8.76 0.85 12.95
N ASN A 2 8.43 -0.32 12.42
CA ASN A 2 8.23 -0.53 10.99
C ASN A 2 6.74 -0.82 10.75
N LEU A 3 6.15 -0.17 9.75
CA LEU A 3 4.80 -0.43 9.27
C LEU A 3 4.88 -1.09 7.91
N ALA A 4 4.33 -2.30 7.81
CA ALA A 4 4.17 -3.01 6.57
C ALA A 4 2.70 -2.94 6.12
N PHE A 5 2.47 -2.42 4.91
CA PHE A 5 1.16 -2.46 4.26
C PHE A 5 1.20 -3.52 3.18
N PHE A 6 0.29 -4.49 3.23
CA PHE A 6 0.23 -5.56 2.25
C PHE A 6 -1.20 -5.83 1.81
N GLU A 7 -1.35 -6.52 0.69
CA GLU A 7 -2.60 -7.13 0.25
C GLU A 7 -2.38 -8.63 0.07
N ASP A 8 -3.43 -9.40 0.30
CA ASP A 8 -3.48 -10.84 0.09
C ASP A 8 -4.41 -11.17 -1.10
N ASP A 9 -4.63 -12.45 -1.35
CA ASP A 9 -5.48 -12.94 -2.44
C ASP A 9 -6.94 -12.44 -2.37
N LEU A 10 -7.38 -11.90 -1.23
CA LEU A 10 -8.73 -11.34 -1.08
C LEU A 10 -8.87 -9.96 -1.74
N TYR A 11 -7.83 -9.41 -2.36
CA TYR A 11 -7.94 -8.21 -3.19
C TYR A 11 -9.01 -8.36 -4.29
N GLU A 12 -9.31 -9.59 -4.71
CA GLU A 12 -10.32 -9.93 -5.72
C GLU A 12 -11.73 -9.51 -5.29
N ASN A 13 -12.03 -9.54 -3.99
CA ASN A 13 -13.32 -9.07 -3.46
C ASN A 13 -13.55 -7.56 -3.67
N PHE A 14 -12.49 -6.82 -3.95
CA PHE A 14 -12.54 -5.39 -4.22
C PHE A 14 -12.45 -5.07 -5.71
N LEU A 15 -12.46 -6.07 -6.59
CA LEU A 15 -12.59 -5.83 -8.02
C LEU A 15 -13.95 -5.14 -8.30
N PRO A 16 -13.98 -4.18 -9.24
CA PRO A 16 -12.92 -3.79 -10.17
C PRO A 16 -11.95 -2.72 -9.61
N LEU A 17 -12.12 -2.27 -8.37
CA LEU A 17 -11.39 -1.13 -7.80
C LEU A 17 -9.88 -1.41 -7.67
N THR A 18 -9.51 -2.67 -7.50
CA THR A 18 -8.13 -3.13 -7.31
C THR A 18 -7.41 -3.54 -8.60
N TYR A 19 -7.98 -3.31 -9.80
CA TYR A 19 -7.28 -3.62 -11.06
C TYR A 19 -5.95 -2.86 -11.20
N THR A 20 -5.96 -1.57 -10.86
CA THR A 20 -4.84 -0.63 -11.09
C THR A 20 -4.17 -0.15 -9.82
N ARG A 21 -4.57 -0.68 -8.66
CA ARG A 21 -4.06 -0.27 -7.35
C ARG A 21 -4.24 -1.36 -6.30
N PRO A 22 -3.40 -1.34 -5.25
CA PRO A 22 -3.57 -2.24 -4.13
C PRO A 22 -4.69 -1.83 -3.19
N VAL A 23 -5.15 -2.77 -2.36
CA VAL A 23 -6.22 -2.55 -1.37
C VAL A 23 -5.90 -1.40 -0.42
N TYR A 24 -4.66 -1.28 0.06
CA TYR A 24 -4.25 -0.23 0.99
C TYR A 24 -4.25 1.19 0.38
N ASP A 25 -4.34 1.30 -0.94
CA ASP A 25 -4.47 2.56 -1.69
C ASP A 25 -5.92 2.92 -2.00
N LEU A 26 -6.89 2.06 -1.65
CA LEU A 26 -8.30 2.40 -1.75
C LEU A 26 -8.65 3.57 -0.83
N ARG A 27 -9.53 4.43 -1.32
CA ARG A 27 -10.07 5.55 -0.54
C ARG A 27 -11.17 5.08 0.40
N CYS A 28 -11.09 5.53 1.65
CA CYS A 28 -12.14 5.37 2.65
C CYS A 28 -12.47 6.75 3.21
N GLY A 29 -13.52 7.37 2.68
CA GLY A 29 -13.78 8.80 2.87
C GLY A 29 -12.81 9.66 2.06
N ILE A 30 -12.22 10.67 2.69
CA ILE A 30 -11.34 11.65 2.01
C ILE A 30 -9.93 11.12 1.72
N ASP A 31 -9.44 10.16 2.51
CA ASP A 31 -8.06 9.65 2.45
C ASP A 31 -8.00 8.18 2.01
N GLU A 32 -6.84 7.77 1.49
CA GLU A 32 -6.46 6.38 1.30
C GLU A 32 -6.25 5.65 2.64
N LEU A 33 -6.53 4.36 2.69
CA LEU A 33 -6.46 3.54 3.90
C LEU A 33 -5.08 3.62 4.58
N HIS A 34 -3.98 3.43 3.84
CA HIS A 34 -2.64 3.48 4.41
C HIS A 34 -2.28 4.84 5.02
N LYS A 35 -2.79 5.96 4.45
CA LYS A 35 -2.50 7.31 4.98
C LYS A 35 -3.10 7.54 6.35
N LYS A 36 -4.27 6.96 6.62
CA LYS A 36 -4.92 7.06 7.94
C LYS A 36 -4.04 6.45 9.03
N ILE A 37 -3.43 5.30 8.75
CA ILE A 37 -2.51 4.60 9.66
C ILE A 37 -1.21 5.39 9.78
N CYS A 38 -0.65 5.87 8.66
CA CYS A 38 0.55 6.71 8.66
C CYS A 38 0.40 7.99 9.49
N ARG A 39 -0.79 8.58 9.56
CA ARG A 39 -1.07 9.77 10.36
C ARG A 39 -0.93 9.52 11.87
N VAL A 40 -1.23 8.29 12.31
CA VAL A 40 -1.10 7.88 13.72
C VAL A 40 0.37 7.60 14.07
N TYR A 41 1.17 7.18 13.10
CA TYR A 41 2.58 6.82 13.27
C TYR A 41 3.49 7.56 12.28
N PRO A 42 3.67 8.89 12.44
CA PRO A 42 4.40 9.70 11.46
C PRO A 42 5.87 9.29 11.30
N GLU A 43 6.52 8.87 12.39
CA GLU A 43 7.95 8.50 12.45
C GLU A 43 8.23 7.04 12.07
N ALA A 44 7.21 6.24 11.78
CA ALA A 44 7.42 4.83 11.44
C ALA A 44 7.98 4.70 10.01
N LYS A 45 8.95 3.80 9.84
CA LYS A 45 9.41 3.38 8.52
C LYS A 45 8.30 2.59 7.83
N LYS A 46 8.09 2.84 6.54
CA LYS A 46 6.96 2.28 5.78
C LYS A 46 7.51 1.39 4.68
N VAL A 47 7.00 0.17 4.61
CA VAL A 47 7.24 -0.76 3.51
C VAL A 47 5.88 -1.23 2.98
N TYR A 48 5.79 -1.43 1.67
CA TYR A 48 4.56 -1.84 1.02
C TYR A 48 4.77 -3.14 0.24
N PHE A 49 3.76 -3.99 0.20
CA PHE A 49 3.77 -5.25 -0.54
C PHE A 49 2.51 -5.34 -1.39
N THR A 50 2.68 -5.54 -2.69
CA THR A 50 1.59 -5.60 -3.67
C THR A 50 1.94 -6.56 -4.80
N ARG A 51 1.00 -6.82 -5.70
CA ARG A 51 1.22 -7.60 -6.91
C ARG A 51 2.36 -6.99 -7.75
N ASP A 52 3.21 -7.84 -8.31
CA ASP A 52 4.45 -7.42 -8.97
C ASP A 52 4.25 -6.39 -10.08
N TYR A 53 3.17 -6.50 -10.85
CA TYR A 53 2.88 -5.56 -11.93
C TYR A 53 2.53 -4.13 -11.44
N LEU A 54 2.09 -3.98 -10.18
CA LEU A 54 1.81 -2.69 -9.55
C LEU A 54 3.05 -2.09 -8.88
N ALA A 55 4.00 -2.92 -8.46
CA ALA A 55 5.14 -2.51 -7.65
C ALA A 55 5.96 -1.35 -8.26
N PRO A 56 6.34 -1.34 -9.56
CA PRO A 56 7.10 -0.23 -10.14
C PRO A 56 6.37 1.12 -10.09
N VAL A 57 5.05 1.10 -10.31
CA VAL A 57 4.22 2.30 -10.29
C VAL A 57 4.09 2.82 -8.86
N PHE A 58 3.88 1.92 -7.90
CA PHE A 58 3.67 2.27 -6.50
C PHE A 58 4.96 2.66 -5.78
N ALA A 59 6.10 2.07 -6.12
CA ALA A 59 7.41 2.51 -5.64
C ALA A 59 7.65 3.98 -6.01
N LYS A 60 7.37 4.35 -7.26
CA LYS A 60 7.46 5.73 -7.73
C LYS A 60 6.43 6.65 -7.06
N LYS A 61 5.19 6.19 -6.91
CA LYS A 61 4.08 6.99 -6.34
C LYS A 61 4.29 7.30 -4.84
N LEU A 62 4.74 6.32 -4.07
CA LEU A 62 4.83 6.41 -2.61
C LEU A 62 6.18 6.94 -2.12
N GLY A 63 7.23 6.86 -2.95
CA GLY A 63 8.59 7.22 -2.54
C GLY A 63 9.10 6.36 -1.38
N ALA A 64 8.62 5.12 -1.29
CA ALA A 64 8.91 4.17 -0.23
C ALA A 64 9.21 2.79 -0.83
N PRO A 65 9.91 1.90 -0.10
CA PRO A 65 10.17 0.55 -0.55
C PRO A 65 8.88 -0.22 -0.83
N VAL A 66 8.80 -0.86 -2.00
CA VAL A 66 7.68 -1.72 -2.43
C VAL A 66 8.22 -3.05 -2.91
N ASN A 67 7.73 -4.15 -2.33
CA ASN A 67 8.22 -5.51 -2.55
C ASN A 67 9.73 -5.66 -2.27
N ASP A 68 10.25 -4.83 -1.36
CA ASP A 68 11.64 -4.90 -0.90
C ASP A 68 11.64 -5.39 0.55
N VAL A 69 12.13 -6.61 0.74
CA VAL A 69 12.11 -7.31 2.04
C VAL A 69 13.28 -6.86 2.93
N ASP A 70 14.32 -6.27 2.34
CA ASP A 70 15.56 -5.89 3.03
C ASP A 70 15.56 -4.42 3.50
N ALA A 71 14.45 -3.70 3.30
CA ALA A 71 14.31 -2.27 3.55
C ALA A 71 14.03 -1.84 5.00
#